data_AF-A0A9D0P3Z9-F1
#
_entry.id   AF-A0A9D0P3Z9-F1
#
_cell.length_a   1.000
_cell.length_b   1.000
_cell.length_c   1.000
_cell.angle_alpha   90.00
_cell.angle_beta   90.00
_cell.angle_gamma   90.00
#
_symmetry.space_group_name_H-M   'P 1'
#
loop_
_entity.id
_entity.type
_entity.pdbx_description
1 polymer ?
#
loop_
_entity_poly.entity_id
_entity_poly.type
_entity_poly.pdbx_seq_one_letter_code
_entity_poly.pdbx_strand_id
1 'polypeptide(L)'
;MLCERNEVKYAFITQHKNAWSITLMCNVLGVNRNGYYHYLKLQGKPSDPEHEEMIDWVRAIAKNSKDTYGSRRMKKALNVLGYPVSRNKARKLMKEAGVKAKQRRKYKVTTNSNHKQPVFDNLLNREFEVSRPDQVYAADVTYIWTQEGWLYLAVVIDLCSRRVVGWSMSSRMKAKLVCDALQMALWRRRPKAGLIHHSDRGSQYASKAFRRLLKAHGILGSMSRKGDCWDNGVPRTLRRSGAPWEMRVGPSESGCRTWFQTTLSCCG
;
A
#
# COMPACT_ATOMS: atom_id res chain seq x y z
N MET A 1 -36.47 -11.81 -12.52
CA MET A 1 -36.53 -10.34 -12.70
C MET A 1 -36.28 -9.71 -11.34
N LEU A 2 -35.34 -8.76 -11.30
CA LEU A 2 -34.72 -8.23 -10.09
C LEU A 2 -35.75 -7.69 -9.09
N CYS A 3 -35.61 -8.06 -7.81
CA CYS A 3 -36.37 -7.48 -6.71
C CYS A 3 -36.15 -5.96 -6.68
N GLU A 4 -37.07 -5.21 -7.29
CA GLU A 4 -37.12 -3.76 -7.11
C GLU A 4 -37.23 -3.44 -5.62
N ARG A 5 -36.50 -2.42 -5.17
CA ARG A 5 -36.62 -1.92 -3.79
C ARG A 5 -38.08 -1.57 -3.53
N ASN A 6 -38.58 -1.95 -2.35
CA ASN A 6 -39.95 -1.63 -1.91
C ASN A 6 -40.28 -0.12 -2.04
N GLU A 7 -39.27 0.75 -2.01
CA GLU A 7 -39.38 2.19 -2.27
C GLU A 7 -40.03 2.53 -3.63
N VAL A 8 -39.71 1.79 -4.71
CA VAL A 8 -40.30 2.01 -6.05
C VAL A 8 -41.77 1.62 -6.05
N LYS A 9 -42.09 0.48 -5.43
CA LYS A 9 -43.47 0.00 -5.27
C LYS A 9 -44.31 0.98 -4.45
N TYR A 10 -43.75 1.54 -3.37
CA TYR A 10 -44.45 2.54 -2.57
C TYR A 10 -44.62 3.89 -3.31
N ALA A 11 -43.67 4.29 -4.15
CA ALA A 11 -43.81 5.47 -5.00
C ALA A 11 -44.96 5.30 -6.02
N PHE A 12 -45.06 4.12 -6.65
CA PHE A 12 -46.15 3.78 -7.56
C PHE A 12 -47.53 3.85 -6.89
N ILE A 13 -47.65 3.27 -5.68
CA ILE A 13 -48.88 3.34 -4.87
C ILE A 13 -49.24 4.80 -4.55
N THR A 14 -48.24 5.64 -4.25
CA THR A 14 -48.45 7.06 -3.92
C THR A 14 -49.01 7.85 -5.10
N GLN A 15 -48.54 7.57 -6.32
CA GLN A 15 -49.01 8.22 -7.55
C GLN A 15 -50.46 7.83 -7.91
N HIS A 16 -50.86 6.59 -7.62
CA HIS A 16 -52.16 6.05 -8.04
C HIS A 16 -53.18 5.92 -6.89
N LYS A 17 -52.89 6.53 -5.73
CA LYS A 17 -53.73 6.47 -4.52
C LYS A 17 -55.15 7.02 -4.70
N ASN A 18 -55.36 7.87 -5.71
CA ASN A 18 -56.66 8.47 -6.03
C ASN A 18 -57.49 7.61 -7.00
N ALA A 19 -56.86 6.67 -7.71
CA ALA A 19 -57.50 5.81 -8.70
C ALA A 19 -57.93 4.45 -8.11
N TRP A 20 -57.13 3.89 -7.20
CA TRP A 20 -57.38 2.59 -6.58
C TRP A 20 -57.17 2.60 -5.06
N SER A 21 -57.75 1.60 -4.39
CA SER A 21 -57.55 1.45 -2.96
C SER A 21 -56.11 1.01 -2.64
N ILE A 22 -55.52 1.63 -1.61
CA ILE A 22 -54.17 1.32 -1.13
C ILE A 22 -54.03 -0.16 -0.77
N THR A 23 -55.07 -0.74 -0.17
CA THR A 23 -55.10 -2.16 0.21
C THR A 23 -54.94 -3.07 -0.99
N LEU A 24 -55.66 -2.80 -2.09
CA LEU A 24 -55.59 -3.59 -3.31
C LEU A 24 -54.20 -3.50 -3.95
N MET A 25 -53.65 -2.29 -4.07
CA MET A 25 -52.32 -2.10 -4.64
C MET A 25 -51.21 -2.74 -3.79
N CYS A 26 -51.30 -2.68 -2.45
CA CYS A 26 -50.37 -3.36 -1.56
C CYS A 26 -50.39 -4.88 -1.75
N ASN A 27 -51.58 -5.47 -1.90
CA ASN A 27 -51.73 -6.91 -2.12
C ASN A 27 -51.17 -7.34 -3.49
N VAL A 28 -51.50 -6.61 -4.55
CA VAL A 28 -51.03 -6.90 -5.92
C VAL A 28 -49.51 -6.78 -6.04
N LEU A 29 -48.91 -5.76 -5.42
CA LEU A 29 -47.47 -5.52 -5.47
C LEU A 29 -46.66 -6.35 -4.46
N GLY A 30 -47.34 -7.11 -3.59
CA GLY A 30 -46.74 -7.94 -2.55
C GLY A 30 -46.00 -7.13 -1.48
N VAL A 31 -46.53 -5.97 -1.09
CA VAL A 31 -45.91 -5.08 -0.09
C VAL A 31 -46.82 -4.86 1.12
N ASN A 32 -46.23 -4.74 2.31
CA ASN A 32 -47.00 -4.50 3.53
C ASN A 32 -47.53 -3.05 3.58
N ARG A 33 -48.82 -2.90 3.87
CA ARG A 33 -49.52 -1.63 4.08
C ARG A 33 -48.89 -0.76 5.17
N ASN A 34 -48.43 -1.37 6.27
CA ASN A 34 -47.71 -0.63 7.33
C ASN A 34 -46.39 -0.05 6.81
N GLY A 35 -45.71 -0.75 5.90
CA GLY A 35 -44.50 -0.25 5.26
C GLY A 35 -44.76 0.94 4.32
N TYR A 36 -45.91 0.96 3.64
CA TYR A 36 -46.33 2.10 2.81
C TYR A 36 -46.57 3.36 3.63
N TYR A 37 -47.31 3.28 4.74
CA TYR A 37 -47.53 4.44 5.60
C TYR A 37 -46.24 4.90 6.30
N HIS A 38 -45.34 3.98 6.63
CA HIS A 38 -44.00 4.32 7.11
C HIS A 38 -43.18 5.06 6.04
N TYR A 39 -43.25 4.63 4.78
CA TYR A 39 -42.62 5.31 3.64
C TYR A 39 -43.18 6.73 3.46
N LEU A 40 -44.49 6.92 3.52
CA LEU A 40 -45.14 8.25 3.48
C LEU A 40 -44.64 9.17 4.61
N LYS A 41 -44.51 8.63 5.81
CA LYS A 41 -43.99 9.36 6.97
C LYS A 41 -42.52 9.77 6.83
N LEU A 42 -41.73 9.02 6.05
CA LEU A 42 -40.34 9.33 5.75
C LEU A 42 -40.20 10.36 4.61
N GLN A 43 -41.06 10.29 3.58
CA GLN A 43 -41.05 11.24 2.45
C GLN A 43 -41.47 12.66 2.87
N GLY A 44 -42.29 12.80 3.90
CA GLY A 44 -42.76 14.08 4.42
C GLY A 44 -41.91 14.70 5.53
N LYS A 45 -40.76 14.12 5.89
CA LYS A 45 -39.87 14.73 6.90
C LYS A 45 -39.00 15.80 6.23
N PRO A 46 -39.03 17.06 6.69
CA PRO A 46 -38.01 18.04 6.34
C PRO A 46 -36.64 17.46 6.65
N SER A 47 -35.63 17.80 5.84
CA SER A 47 -34.25 17.46 6.17
C SER A 47 -33.96 18.01 7.56
N ASP A 48 -33.64 17.12 8.49
CA ASP A 48 -33.36 17.47 9.87
C ASP A 48 -32.06 18.30 9.87
N PRO A 49 -32.10 19.61 10.19
CA PRO A 49 -30.92 20.47 10.10
C PRO A 49 -29.77 19.93 10.94
N GLU A 50 -30.09 19.33 12.10
CA GLU A 50 -29.12 18.70 12.99
C GLU A 50 -28.45 17.48 12.32
N HIS A 51 -29.20 16.74 11.49
CA HIS A 51 -28.67 15.59 10.76
C HIS A 51 -27.74 16.00 9.61
N GLU A 52 -28.03 17.10 8.93
CA GLU A 52 -27.12 17.68 7.94
C GLU A 52 -25.83 18.19 8.59
N GLU A 53 -25.94 18.91 9.71
CA GLU A 53 -24.78 19.35 10.49
C GLU A 53 -23.92 18.17 10.95
N MET A 54 -24.54 17.08 11.43
CA MET A 54 -23.82 15.86 11.80
C MET A 54 -23.06 15.25 10.61
N ILE A 55 -23.61 15.27 9.40
CA ILE A 55 -22.94 14.77 8.19
C ILE A 55 -21.72 15.64 7.87
N ASP A 56 -21.83 16.95 7.98
CA ASP A 56 -20.72 17.87 7.72
C ASP A 56 -19.62 17.75 8.75
N TRP A 57 -19.97 17.58 10.02
CA TRP A 57 -18.99 17.25 11.07
C TRP A 57 -18.29 15.92 10.79
N VAL A 58 -19.00 14.89 10.32
CA VAL A 58 -18.38 13.62 9.93
C VAL A 58 -17.36 13.81 8.80
N ARG A 59 -17.68 14.62 7.79
CA ARG A 59 -16.74 14.96 6.70
C ARG A 59 -15.53 15.74 7.21
N ALA A 60 -15.74 16.74 8.06
CA ALA A 60 -14.68 17.54 8.65
C ALA A 60 -13.72 16.71 9.52
N ILE A 61 -14.26 15.85 10.39
CA ILE A 61 -13.48 14.93 11.23
C ILE A 61 -12.70 13.95 10.36
N ALA A 62 -13.32 13.41 9.30
CA ALA A 62 -12.63 12.52 8.37
C ALA A 62 -11.44 13.22 7.70
N LYS A 63 -11.64 14.44 7.18
CA LYS A 63 -10.60 15.24 6.55
C LYS A 63 -9.44 15.55 7.50
N ASN A 64 -9.74 16.03 8.72
CA ASN A 64 -8.72 16.32 9.73
C ASN A 64 -7.97 15.07 10.21
N SER A 65 -8.66 13.93 10.28
CA SER A 65 -8.06 12.66 10.69
C SER A 65 -7.40 11.88 9.55
N LYS A 66 -7.36 12.42 8.33
CA LYS A 66 -6.87 11.74 7.11
C LYS A 66 -7.55 10.38 6.90
N ASP A 67 -8.85 10.33 7.15
CA ASP A 67 -9.71 9.15 7.12
C ASP A 67 -9.29 8.03 8.09
N THR A 68 -8.51 8.29 9.13
CA THR A 68 -8.10 7.21 10.06
C THR A 68 -9.19 6.80 11.05
N TYR A 69 -10.24 7.60 11.17
CA TYR A 69 -11.29 7.41 12.19
C TYR A 69 -12.39 6.47 11.70
N GLY A 70 -12.53 5.33 12.38
CA GLY A 70 -13.68 4.45 12.23
C GLY A 70 -14.85 4.81 13.15
N SER A 71 -15.98 4.10 13.01
CA SER A 71 -17.22 4.32 13.76
C SER A 71 -17.06 4.53 15.28
N ARG A 72 -16.10 3.86 15.93
CA ARG A 72 -15.84 4.03 17.37
C ARG A 72 -15.26 5.41 17.71
N ARG A 73 -14.31 5.90 16.92
CA ARG A 73 -13.68 7.22 17.14
C ARG A 73 -14.60 8.33 16.65
N MET A 74 -15.31 8.10 15.54
CA MET A 74 -16.32 9.02 15.04
C MET A 74 -17.41 9.28 16.07
N LYS A 75 -17.93 8.22 16.73
CA LYS A 75 -18.86 8.35 17.87
C LYS A 75 -18.30 9.27 18.95
N LYS A 76 -17.06 9.02 19.40
CA LYS A 76 -16.44 9.83 20.46
C LYS A 76 -16.30 11.29 20.04
N ALA A 77 -15.87 11.56 18.81
CA ALA A 77 -15.70 12.91 18.29
C ALA A 77 -17.04 13.67 18.21
N LEU A 78 -18.08 13.05 17.68
CA LEU A 78 -19.43 13.64 17.61
C LEU A 78 -20.00 13.89 19.01
N ASN A 79 -19.81 12.97 19.97
CA ASN A 79 -20.23 13.18 21.35
C ASN A 79 -19.52 14.36 22.03
N VAL A 80 -18.24 14.60 21.72
CA VAL A 80 -17.49 15.75 22.24
C VAL A 80 -18.01 17.07 21.64
N LEU A 81 -18.48 17.04 20.40
CA LEU A 81 -19.12 18.17 19.73
C LEU A 81 -20.57 18.42 20.20
N GLY A 82 -21.06 17.67 21.19
CA GLY A 82 -22.40 17.83 21.74
C GLY A 82 -23.47 16.94 21.12
N TYR A 83 -23.14 16.12 20.12
CA TYR A 83 -24.10 15.21 19.47
C TYR A 83 -24.11 13.83 20.11
N PRO A 84 -25.14 13.44 20.89
CA PRO A 84 -25.20 12.14 21.57
C PRO A 84 -25.50 11.02 20.58
N VAL A 85 -24.46 10.51 19.90
CA VAL A 85 -24.61 9.46 18.89
C VAL A 85 -24.23 8.07 19.42
N SER A 86 -25.00 7.07 19.01
CA SER A 86 -24.61 5.67 19.18
C SER A 86 -23.57 5.27 18.13
N ARG A 87 -22.83 4.18 18.38
CA ARG A 87 -21.88 3.63 17.39
C ARG A 87 -22.59 3.26 16.07
N ASN A 88 -23.83 2.80 16.15
CA ASN A 88 -24.62 2.44 14.97
C ASN A 88 -25.05 3.68 14.18
N LYS A 89 -25.48 4.75 14.85
CA LYS A 89 -25.79 6.03 14.20
C LYS A 89 -24.55 6.63 13.55
N ALA A 90 -23.41 6.67 14.24
CA ALA A 90 -22.14 7.11 13.67
C ALA A 90 -21.73 6.31 12.42
N ARG A 91 -21.98 4.98 12.39
CA ARG A 91 -21.73 4.16 11.19
C ARG A 91 -22.66 4.52 10.03
N LYS A 92 -23.94 4.80 10.29
CA LYS A 92 -24.90 5.25 9.27
C LYS A 92 -24.49 6.61 8.70
N LEU A 93 -24.19 7.58 9.58
CA LEU A 93 -23.70 8.89 9.19
C LEU A 93 -22.42 8.81 8.34
N MET A 94 -21.45 7.97 8.71
CA MET A 94 -20.26 7.72 7.88
C MET A 94 -20.61 7.17 6.49
N LYS A 95 -21.60 6.28 6.39
CA LYS A 95 -22.04 5.70 5.11
C LYS A 95 -22.75 6.74 4.25
N GLU A 96 -23.63 7.54 4.84
CA GLU A 96 -24.34 8.65 4.19
C GLU A 96 -23.38 9.75 3.73
N ALA A 97 -22.37 10.06 4.53
CA ALA A 97 -21.32 11.04 4.20
C ALA A 97 -20.27 10.51 3.20
N GLY A 98 -20.31 9.23 2.80
CA GLY A 98 -19.31 8.61 1.92
C GLY A 98 -17.93 8.36 2.55
N VAL A 99 -17.81 8.47 3.87
CA VAL A 99 -16.53 8.35 4.60
C VAL A 99 -16.22 6.90 4.94
N LYS A 100 -15.03 6.43 4.54
CA LYS A 100 -14.50 5.10 4.91
C LYS A 100 -13.16 5.23 5.62
N ALA A 101 -13.02 4.52 6.74
CA ALA A 101 -11.79 4.55 7.51
C ALA A 101 -10.64 3.84 6.78
N LYS A 102 -9.53 4.54 6.53
CA LYS A 102 -8.27 3.98 6.04
C LYS A 102 -7.57 3.19 7.15
N GLN A 103 -7.26 1.93 6.88
CA GLN A 103 -6.46 1.12 7.79
C GLN A 103 -4.97 1.30 7.50
N ARG A 104 -4.17 1.45 8.58
CA ARG A 104 -2.72 1.42 8.47
C ARG A 104 -2.29 0.02 8.06
N ARG A 105 -1.55 -0.09 6.94
CA ARG A 105 -0.98 -1.38 6.50
C ARG A 105 -0.03 -1.90 7.59
N LYS A 106 -0.16 -3.18 7.95
CA LYS A 106 0.74 -3.85 8.90
C LYS A 106 2.18 -3.80 8.33
N TYR A 107 3.12 -3.32 9.13
CA TYR A 107 4.54 -3.28 8.76
C TYR A 107 5.28 -4.45 9.43
N LYS A 108 5.85 -5.36 8.63
CA LYS A 108 6.76 -6.40 9.10
C LYS A 108 8.16 -5.81 9.27
N VAL A 109 8.74 -5.94 10.47
CA VAL A 109 10.13 -5.58 10.73
C VAL A 109 11.01 -6.72 10.19
N THR A 110 11.88 -6.39 9.23
CA THR A 110 12.68 -7.37 8.49
C THR A 110 14.13 -7.43 8.95
N THR A 111 14.69 -6.31 9.41
CA THR A 111 16.11 -6.21 9.75
C THR A 111 16.36 -6.59 11.21
N ASN A 112 17.07 -7.69 11.45
CA ASN A 112 17.67 -7.96 12.76
C ASN A 112 19.06 -7.33 12.82
N SER A 113 19.13 -6.07 13.25
CA SER A 113 20.39 -5.36 13.48
C SER A 113 21.08 -5.72 14.79
N ASN A 114 20.50 -6.62 15.60
CA ASN A 114 21.05 -7.08 16.86
C ASN A 114 21.62 -8.50 16.70
N HIS A 115 22.71 -8.61 15.92
CA HIS A 115 23.40 -9.87 15.69
C HIS A 115 24.89 -9.75 16.08
N LYS A 116 25.51 -10.87 16.46
CA LYS A 116 26.95 -10.93 16.79
C LYS A 116 27.88 -11.02 15.57
N GLN A 117 27.34 -10.92 14.35
CA GLN A 117 28.14 -11.01 13.12
C GLN A 117 28.94 -9.72 12.86
N PRO A 118 30.11 -9.80 12.19
CA PRO A 118 30.94 -8.64 11.88
C PRO A 118 30.24 -7.67 10.93
N VAL A 119 30.14 -6.42 11.35
CA VAL A 119 29.54 -5.32 10.58
C VAL A 119 30.62 -4.63 9.76
N PHE A 120 30.29 -4.13 8.56
CA PHE A 120 31.21 -3.31 7.76
C PHE A 120 31.20 -1.86 8.21
N ASP A 121 32.32 -1.18 8.01
CA ASP A 121 32.40 0.27 8.27
C ASP A 121 31.51 1.07 7.32
N ASN A 122 31.04 2.22 7.77
CA ASN A 122 30.26 3.11 6.93
C ASN A 122 31.21 3.93 6.04
N LEU A 123 31.37 3.50 4.80
CA LEU A 123 32.18 4.17 3.77
C LEU A 123 31.36 5.23 3.02
N LEU A 124 30.03 5.20 3.10
CA LEU A 124 29.17 6.09 2.32
C LEU A 124 28.95 7.44 3.00
N ASN A 125 28.98 7.49 4.35
CA ASN A 125 28.81 8.71 5.16
C ASN A 125 27.76 9.74 4.65
N ARG A 126 26.68 9.27 4.01
CA ARG A 126 25.60 10.07 3.39
C ARG A 126 25.98 10.87 2.13
N GLU A 127 27.13 10.59 1.54
CA GLU A 127 27.53 11.09 0.23
C GLU A 127 26.86 10.22 -0.86
N PHE A 128 25.65 10.62 -1.28
CA PHE A 128 24.91 9.94 -2.35
C PHE A 128 25.18 10.50 -3.74
N GLU A 129 26.06 11.51 -3.85
CA GLU A 129 26.49 12.09 -5.11
C GLU A 129 27.61 11.26 -5.73
N VAL A 130 27.21 10.37 -6.63
CA VAL A 130 28.13 9.45 -7.30
C VAL A 130 28.28 9.90 -8.74
N SER A 131 29.49 10.33 -9.09
CA SER A 131 29.81 10.94 -10.39
C SER A 131 29.73 9.98 -11.58
N ARG A 132 29.91 8.67 -11.36
CA ARG A 132 29.92 7.67 -12.44
C ARG A 132 29.09 6.43 -12.08
N PRO A 133 28.44 5.80 -13.08
CA PRO A 133 27.79 4.52 -12.88
C PRO A 133 28.77 3.46 -12.34
N ASP A 134 28.24 2.49 -11.60
CA ASP A 134 28.97 1.31 -11.15
C ASP A 134 30.11 1.59 -10.16
N GLN A 135 30.07 2.75 -9.47
CA GLN A 135 30.95 3.06 -8.35
C GLN A 135 30.35 2.69 -6.99
N VAL A 136 29.03 2.87 -6.85
CA VAL A 136 28.34 2.61 -5.60
C VAL A 136 26.98 1.98 -5.87
N TYR A 137 26.80 0.78 -5.32
CA TYR A 137 25.51 0.12 -5.27
C TYR A 137 24.89 0.24 -3.89
N ALA A 138 23.63 0.65 -3.83
CA ALA A 138 22.82 0.61 -2.62
C ALA A 138 21.85 -0.56 -2.69
N ALA A 139 21.77 -1.33 -1.60
CA ALA A 139 20.92 -2.49 -1.51
C ALA A 139 19.94 -2.42 -0.33
N ASP A 140 18.74 -2.96 -0.54
CA ASP A 140 17.70 -3.06 0.48
C ASP A 140 16.87 -4.32 0.30
N VAL A 141 16.31 -4.81 1.41
CA VAL A 141 15.37 -5.94 1.40
C VAL A 141 13.99 -5.44 1.81
N THR A 142 13.06 -5.54 0.88
CA THR A 142 11.64 -5.27 1.13
C THR A 142 10.83 -6.56 1.09
N TYR A 143 9.55 -6.46 1.39
CA TYR A 143 8.61 -7.57 1.28
C TYR A 143 7.35 -7.12 0.54
N ILE A 144 6.75 -8.07 -0.16
CA ILE A 144 5.57 -7.89 -1.00
C ILE A 144 4.52 -8.88 -0.52
N TRP A 145 3.29 -8.41 -0.38
CA TRP A 145 2.15 -9.27 -0.10
C TRP A 145 1.60 -9.83 -1.41
N THR A 146 1.49 -11.15 -1.51
CA THR A 146 0.86 -11.86 -2.62
C THR A 146 -0.35 -12.65 -2.12
N GLN A 147 -1.12 -13.24 -3.04
CA GLN A 147 -2.24 -14.11 -2.66
C GLN A 147 -1.76 -15.40 -1.94
N GLU A 148 -0.51 -15.80 -2.17
CA GLU A 148 0.10 -17.01 -1.60
C GLU A 148 0.91 -16.70 -0.32
N GLY A 149 1.04 -15.42 0.06
CA GLY A 149 1.68 -14.99 1.30
C GLY A 149 2.72 -13.89 1.13
N TRP A 150 3.67 -13.83 2.07
CA TRP A 150 4.76 -12.84 2.03
C TRP A 150 5.93 -13.31 1.18
N LEU A 151 6.34 -12.49 0.23
CA LEU A 151 7.56 -12.67 -0.55
C LEU A 151 8.59 -11.60 -0.15
N TYR A 152 9.84 -11.98 0.07
CA TYR A 152 10.94 -11.03 0.28
C TYR A 152 11.60 -10.72 -1.05
N LEU A 153 11.85 -9.44 -1.30
CA LEU A 153 12.52 -8.92 -2.49
C LEU A 153 13.79 -8.18 -2.04
N ALA A 154 14.96 -8.64 -2.48
CA ALA A 154 16.20 -7.90 -2.40
C ALA A 154 16.41 -7.13 -3.71
N VAL A 155 16.80 -5.85 -3.61
CA VAL A 155 17.06 -4.98 -4.76
C VAL A 155 18.44 -4.35 -4.60
N VAL A 156 19.18 -4.26 -5.70
CA VAL A 156 20.47 -3.56 -5.81
C VAL A 156 20.31 -2.45 -6.84
N ILE A 157 20.58 -1.22 -6.42
CA ILE A 157 20.41 0.01 -7.21
C ILE A 157 21.77 0.65 -7.40
N ASP A 158 22.08 1.07 -8.62
CA ASP A 158 23.22 1.95 -8.89
C ASP A 158 22.86 3.39 -8.49
N LEU A 159 23.63 3.99 -7.59
CA LEU A 159 23.31 5.32 -7.04
C LEU A 159 23.45 6.45 -8.07
N CYS A 160 24.34 6.29 -9.06
CA CYS A 160 24.52 7.28 -10.11
C CYS A 160 23.33 7.29 -11.08
N SER A 161 23.02 6.14 -11.68
CA SER A 161 21.94 6.03 -12.67
C SER A 161 20.53 5.90 -12.06
N ARG A 162 20.44 5.60 -10.76
CA ARG A 162 19.20 5.23 -10.04
C ARG A 162 18.47 4.02 -10.62
N ARG A 163 19.15 3.21 -11.44
CA ARG A 163 18.60 2.00 -12.06
C ARG A 163 18.77 0.80 -11.14
N VAL A 164 17.77 -0.09 -11.15
CA VAL A 164 17.89 -1.41 -10.54
C VAL A 164 18.83 -2.26 -11.39
N VAL A 165 19.99 -2.58 -10.85
CA VAL A 165 21.02 -3.38 -11.55
C VAL A 165 20.90 -4.86 -11.22
N GLY A 166 20.32 -5.22 -10.07
CA GLY A 166 20.05 -6.61 -9.69
C GLY A 166 18.92 -6.73 -8.68
N TRP A 167 18.28 -7.89 -8.65
CA TRP A 167 17.23 -8.19 -7.70
C TRP A 167 17.08 -9.70 -7.51
N SER A 168 16.44 -10.12 -6.42
CA SER A 168 16.07 -11.52 -6.18
C SER A 168 14.87 -11.61 -5.26
N MET A 169 14.06 -12.66 -5.40
CA MET A 169 12.87 -12.89 -4.60
C MET A 169 12.90 -14.27 -3.92
N SER A 170 12.39 -14.36 -2.69
CA SER A 170 12.25 -15.63 -1.99
C SER A 170 11.17 -15.58 -0.91
N SER A 171 10.54 -16.72 -0.63
CA SER A 171 9.64 -16.88 0.52
C SER A 171 10.37 -16.81 1.86
N ARG A 172 11.71 -16.91 1.88
CA ARG A 172 12.54 -16.87 3.09
C ARG A 172 13.64 -15.81 2.98
N MET A 173 13.80 -15.04 4.05
CA MET A 173 14.83 -14.00 4.13
C MET A 173 16.20 -14.58 4.55
N LYS A 174 16.80 -15.39 3.67
CA LYS A 174 18.13 -15.97 3.88
C LYS A 174 19.23 -15.13 3.21
N ALA A 175 20.49 -15.32 3.61
CA ALA A 175 21.65 -14.71 2.97
C ALA A 175 21.71 -14.97 1.45
N LYS A 176 21.21 -16.12 0.99
CA LYS A 176 21.11 -16.44 -0.45
C LYS A 176 20.34 -15.37 -1.25
N LEU A 177 19.29 -14.78 -0.67
CA LEU A 177 18.48 -13.74 -1.32
C LEU A 177 19.33 -12.54 -1.75
N VAL A 178 20.17 -12.03 -0.84
CA VAL A 178 21.02 -10.86 -1.12
C VAL A 178 22.22 -11.23 -1.99
N CYS A 179 22.75 -12.46 -1.86
CA CYS A 179 23.81 -12.95 -2.74
C CYS A 179 23.33 -13.06 -4.19
N ASP A 180 22.16 -13.67 -4.42
CA ASP A 180 21.60 -13.86 -5.76
C ASP A 180 21.30 -12.49 -6.43
N ALA A 181 20.81 -11.52 -5.66
CA ALA A 181 20.57 -10.15 -6.16
C ALA A 181 21.87 -9.44 -6.57
N LEU A 182 22.93 -9.55 -5.76
CA LEU A 182 24.24 -8.98 -6.10
C LEU A 182 24.86 -9.71 -7.30
N GLN A 183 24.77 -11.03 -7.35
CA GLN A 183 25.32 -11.83 -8.45
C GLN A 183 24.65 -11.45 -9.79
N MET A 184 23.33 -11.21 -9.79
CA MET A 184 22.62 -10.67 -10.94
C MET A 184 23.18 -9.31 -11.37
N ALA A 185 23.42 -8.39 -10.42
CA ALA A 185 23.98 -7.07 -10.72
C ALA A 185 25.39 -7.17 -11.34
N LEU A 186 26.24 -8.05 -10.79
CA LEU A 186 27.60 -8.26 -11.29
C LEU A 186 27.61 -8.87 -12.69
N TRP A 187 26.73 -9.83 -12.97
CA TRP A 187 26.61 -10.43 -14.30
C TRP A 187 26.15 -9.44 -15.36
N ARG A 188 25.21 -8.55 -15.01
CA ARG A 188 24.65 -7.56 -15.94
C ARG A 188 25.59 -6.40 -16.23
N ARG A 189 26.26 -5.89 -15.20
CA ARG A 189 27.04 -4.63 -15.29
C ARG A 189 28.54 -4.85 -15.40
N ARG A 190 29.05 -6.01 -14.96
CA ARG A 190 30.48 -6.35 -14.91
C ARG A 190 31.34 -5.18 -14.37
N PRO A 191 31.03 -4.65 -13.19
CA PRO A 191 31.75 -3.50 -12.63
C PRO A 191 33.21 -3.86 -12.34
N LYS A 192 34.09 -2.85 -12.37
CA LYS A 192 35.49 -3.02 -11.98
C LYS A 192 35.63 -3.23 -10.47
N ALA A 193 36.74 -3.81 -10.04
CA ALA A 193 37.10 -3.89 -8.62
C ALA A 193 37.15 -2.48 -8.00
N GLY A 194 36.79 -2.39 -6.71
CA GLY A 194 36.67 -1.12 -5.99
C GLY A 194 35.25 -0.56 -5.90
N LEU A 195 34.25 -1.21 -6.52
CA LEU A 195 32.83 -0.92 -6.30
C LEU A 195 32.50 -0.97 -4.80
N ILE A 196 31.74 0.02 -4.32
CA ILE A 196 31.19 0.01 -2.95
C ILE A 196 29.79 -0.59 -2.98
N HIS A 197 29.56 -1.59 -2.13
CA HIS A 197 28.22 -2.14 -1.89
C HIS A 197 27.72 -1.68 -0.52
N HIS A 198 26.81 -0.71 -0.51
CA HIS A 198 26.19 -0.15 0.68
C HIS A 198 24.86 -0.84 1.01
N SER A 199 24.67 -1.24 2.27
CA SER A 199 23.46 -1.92 2.74
C SER A 199 23.12 -1.54 4.18
N ASP A 200 21.93 -1.93 4.65
CA ASP A 200 21.61 -1.84 6.08
C ASP A 200 22.36 -2.92 6.90
N ARG A 201 22.26 -2.84 8.23
CA ARG A 201 22.87 -3.83 9.15
C ARG A 201 22.08 -5.14 9.24
N GLY A 202 21.49 -5.62 8.15
CA GLY A 202 20.82 -6.91 8.11
C GLY A 202 21.81 -8.06 8.26
N SER A 203 21.44 -9.10 9.03
CA SER A 203 22.26 -10.31 9.20
C SER A 203 22.53 -11.05 7.88
N GLN A 204 21.73 -10.82 6.86
CA GLN A 204 21.92 -11.34 5.51
C GLN A 204 23.18 -10.74 4.87
N TYR A 205 23.36 -9.42 4.97
CA TYR A 205 24.51 -8.69 4.45
C TYR A 205 25.77 -8.91 5.31
N ALA A 206 25.63 -9.19 6.61
CA ALA A 206 26.75 -9.54 7.49
C ALA A 206 27.19 -11.03 7.40
N SER A 207 26.49 -11.84 6.61
CA SER A 207 26.73 -13.28 6.51
C SER A 207 28.08 -13.63 5.87
N LYS A 208 28.67 -14.77 6.29
CA LYS A 208 29.92 -15.29 5.70
C LYS A 208 29.81 -15.50 4.18
N ALA A 209 28.65 -15.91 3.68
CA ALA A 209 28.42 -16.09 2.25
C ALA A 209 28.53 -14.77 1.49
N PHE A 210 27.88 -13.72 1.99
CA PHE A 210 27.91 -12.40 1.37
C PHE A 210 29.32 -11.78 1.42
N ARG A 211 30.01 -11.87 2.57
CA ARG A 211 31.39 -11.39 2.71
C ARG A 211 32.36 -12.07 1.73
N ARG A 212 32.22 -13.39 1.51
CA ARG A 212 33.01 -14.13 0.51
C ARG A 212 32.70 -13.65 -0.91
N LEU A 213 31.44 -13.40 -1.22
CA LEU A 213 31.02 -12.91 -2.54
C LEU A 213 31.63 -11.54 -2.85
N LEU A 214 31.63 -10.62 -1.89
CA LEU A 214 32.26 -9.31 -2.02
C LEU A 214 33.78 -9.44 -2.25
N LYS A 215 34.45 -10.24 -1.42
CA LYS A 215 35.90 -10.45 -1.53
C LYS A 215 36.30 -11.08 -2.87
N ALA A 216 35.53 -12.04 -3.36
CA ALA A 216 35.81 -12.72 -4.63
C ALA A 216 35.75 -11.77 -5.85
N HIS A 217 35.01 -10.67 -5.76
CA HIS A 217 34.85 -9.69 -6.85
C HIS A 217 35.55 -8.35 -6.56
N GLY A 218 36.36 -8.27 -5.49
CA GLY A 218 37.05 -7.03 -5.11
C GLY A 218 36.11 -5.88 -4.76
N ILE A 219 34.94 -6.18 -4.20
CA ILE A 219 33.90 -5.20 -3.83
C ILE A 219 34.10 -4.80 -2.36
N LEU A 220 34.02 -3.51 -2.08
CA LEU A 220 34.10 -2.96 -0.74
C LEU A 220 32.72 -2.97 -0.08
N GLY A 221 32.57 -3.73 1.01
CA GLY A 221 31.32 -3.74 1.77
C GLY A 221 31.19 -2.48 2.63
N SER A 222 30.02 -1.87 2.63
CA SER A 222 29.67 -0.77 3.53
C SER A 222 28.30 -0.99 4.17
N MET A 223 28.16 -0.63 5.45
CA MET A 223 26.89 -0.73 6.16
C MET A 223 26.51 0.57 6.88
N SER A 224 25.22 0.89 6.87
CA SER A 224 24.66 2.05 7.58
C SER A 224 24.89 1.98 9.09
N ARG A 225 24.78 3.11 9.81
CA ARG A 225 24.80 3.11 11.28
C ARG A 225 23.54 2.45 11.88
N LYS A 226 23.65 1.92 13.11
CA LYS A 226 22.51 1.31 13.81
C LYS A 226 21.45 2.38 14.07
N GLY A 227 20.23 2.16 13.59
CA GLY A 227 19.11 3.08 13.81
C GLY A 227 19.10 4.31 12.89
N ASP A 228 20.06 4.43 11.98
CA ASP A 228 20.11 5.57 11.05
C ASP A 228 19.44 5.24 9.72
N CYS A 229 18.25 5.81 9.54
CA CYS A 229 17.44 5.58 8.35
C CYS A 229 17.84 6.44 7.15
N TRP A 230 18.64 7.48 7.39
CA TRP A 230 19.03 8.46 6.38
C TRP A 230 20.15 7.94 5.47
N ASP A 231 20.98 7.04 6.00
CA ASP A 231 22.09 6.40 5.28
C ASP A 231 21.64 5.44 4.16
N ASN A 232 20.40 4.94 4.19
CA ASN A 232 19.84 4.06 3.14
C ASN A 232 18.61 4.70 2.44
N GLY A 233 18.68 6.01 2.21
CA GLY A 233 17.56 6.82 1.74
C GLY A 233 17.04 6.47 0.34
N VAL A 234 17.92 6.09 -0.59
CA VAL A 234 17.56 5.88 -2.02
C VAL A 234 16.73 4.60 -2.21
N PRO A 235 17.18 3.40 -1.79
CA PRO A 235 16.34 2.20 -1.85
C PRO A 235 15.05 2.31 -1.01
N ARG A 236 15.12 2.99 0.13
CA ARG A 236 13.96 3.20 1.00
C ARG A 236 12.90 4.12 0.38
N THR A 237 13.32 5.13 -0.38
CA THR A 237 12.42 6.02 -1.10
C THR A 237 11.76 5.28 -2.26
N LEU A 238 12.51 4.45 -2.99
CA LEU A 238 11.96 3.54 -4.01
C LEU A 238 10.86 2.66 -3.43
N ARG A 239 11.05 2.12 -2.21
CA ARG A 239 10.02 1.34 -1.52
C ARG A 239 8.75 2.13 -1.17
N ARG A 240 8.88 3.43 -0.87
CA ARG A 240 7.77 4.29 -0.39
C ARG A 240 6.91 4.85 -1.51
N SER A 241 7.44 5.06 -2.71
CA SER A 241 6.73 5.70 -3.82
C SER A 241 5.55 4.89 -4.34
N GLY A 242 5.53 3.57 -4.14
CA GLY A 242 4.36 2.73 -4.46
C GLY A 242 3.85 2.86 -5.91
N ALA A 243 4.70 3.34 -6.83
CA ALA A 243 4.33 3.54 -8.22
C ALA A 243 3.81 2.21 -8.82
N PRO A 244 2.74 2.23 -9.62
CA PRO A 244 2.28 1.04 -10.32
C PRO A 244 3.35 0.64 -11.33
N TRP A 245 3.99 -0.50 -11.12
CA TRP A 245 4.91 -1.08 -12.08
C TRP A 245 4.13 -2.06 -12.95
N GLU A 246 4.17 -1.87 -14.27
CA GLU A 246 3.75 -2.90 -15.21
C GLU A 246 4.99 -3.71 -15.61
N MET A 247 5.19 -4.86 -14.95
CA MET A 247 6.18 -5.85 -15.40
C MET A 247 5.60 -6.59 -16.61
N ARG A 248 5.95 -6.18 -17.83
CA ARG A 248 5.61 -6.98 -19.03
C ARG A 248 6.67 -8.04 -19.28
N VAL A 249 6.24 -9.29 -19.22
CA VAL A 249 7.01 -10.45 -19.66
C VAL A 249 6.48 -10.82 -21.05
N GLY A 250 7.28 -10.60 -22.10
CA GLY A 250 6.93 -11.01 -23.47
C GLY A 250 7.51 -12.39 -23.81
N PRO A 251 6.84 -13.21 -24.64
CA PRO A 251 7.38 -14.49 -25.09
C PRO A 251 8.47 -14.29 -26.16
N SER A 252 9.44 -15.21 -26.24
CA SER A 252 10.55 -15.16 -27.21
C SER A 252 10.30 -16.05 -28.42
N GLU A 253 10.27 -15.48 -29.63
CA GLU A 253 10.41 -16.20 -30.90
C GLU A 253 11.89 -16.51 -31.19
N SER A 254 12.50 -17.37 -30.39
CA SER A 254 13.71 -18.13 -30.71
C SER A 254 14.19 -18.78 -29.42
N GLY A 255 14.15 -20.11 -29.36
CA GLY A 255 14.53 -20.88 -28.17
C GLY A 255 15.91 -20.48 -27.63
N CYS A 256 15.99 -20.32 -26.31
CA CYS A 256 17.21 -20.07 -25.53
C CYS A 256 17.91 -18.72 -25.75
N ARG A 257 17.33 -17.63 -25.21
CA ARG A 257 18.01 -16.54 -24.47
C ARG A 257 17.01 -15.41 -24.19
N THR A 258 16.66 -15.18 -22.92
CA THR A 258 15.80 -14.06 -22.51
C THR A 258 16.61 -12.77 -22.53
N TRP A 259 16.42 -11.93 -23.55
CA TRP A 259 16.92 -10.56 -23.57
C TRP A 259 15.88 -9.64 -22.91
N PHE A 260 16.34 -8.66 -22.14
CA PHE A 260 15.49 -7.63 -21.54
C PHE A 260 15.95 -6.26 -22.03
N GLN A 261 15.14 -5.58 -22.85
CA GLN A 261 15.28 -4.14 -23.10
C GLN A 261 14.52 -3.37 -22.02
N THR A 262 15.15 -2.33 -21.46
CA THR A 262 14.51 -1.40 -20.53
C THR A 262 14.53 -0.01 -21.16
N THR A 263 13.45 0.35 -21.85
CA THR A 263 13.21 1.73 -22.28
C THR A 263 12.29 2.42 -21.28
N LEU A 264 12.73 3.56 -20.75
CA LEU A 264 11.86 4.57 -20.15
C LEU A 264 11.13 5.28 -21.31
N SER A 265 9.83 5.05 -21.47
CA SER A 265 9.01 6.01 -22.23
C SER A 265 8.79 7.23 -21.32
N CYS A 266 9.48 8.34 -21.64
CA CYS A 266 9.05 9.65 -21.16
C CYS A 266 7.75 9.98 -21.91
N CYS A 267 6.61 9.93 -21.23
CA CYS A 267 5.45 10.68 -21.70
C CYS A 267 5.68 12.14 -21.29
N GLY A 268 5.65 13.03 -22.30
CA GLY A 268 5.53 14.48 -22.12
C GLY A 268 4.16 14.88 -21.61
#